data_AF-A0A382DH60-F1
#
_entry.id   AF-A0A382DH60-F1
#
_cell.length_a   1.000
_cell.length_b   1.000
_cell.length_c   1.000
_cell.angle_alpha   90.00
_cell.angle_beta   90.00
_cell.angle_gamma   90.00
#
_symmetry.space_group_name_H-M   'P 1'
#
loop_
_entity.id
_entity.type
_entity.pdbx_description
1 polymer ?
#
loop_
_entity_poly.entity_id
_entity_poly.type
_entity_poly.pdbx_seq_one_letter_code
_entity_poly.pdbx_strand_id
1 'polypeptide(L)'
;MQQGGYTALATEPSFLWAFRSFRAAFLAARSANRLVVVLHREVGVVVPGAGKYSMRQDAAVQFVPPILSLRDATRHAFCDWPVSAVPDVAAGVYAIWDNDQLIYVGMSGRGATSSLLEAKRLEGKRFGLFTRLASHASGRRSGDQFCVYVADQLVLPRLSADQIDAISRRELRFDNLVKEYIHSNLDFGFVEADDGEMARDAEDDARSGALGQKPLLNPTKRTVPTQV
;
A
#
# COMPACT_ATOMS: atom_id res chain seq x y z
N MET A 1 15.75 -48.36 46.16
CA MET A 1 15.18 -47.10 46.66
C MET A 1 16.24 -46.02 46.57
N GLN A 2 16.15 -45.15 45.56
CA GLN A 2 16.45 -43.71 45.56
C GLN A 2 16.52 -43.24 44.11
N GLN A 3 15.54 -42.42 43.71
CA GLN A 3 15.46 -41.75 42.42
C GLN A 3 16.26 -40.44 42.52
N GLY A 4 17.21 -40.24 41.60
CA GLY A 4 17.87 -38.95 41.38
C GLY A 4 17.09 -38.13 40.37
N GLY A 5 16.49 -37.03 40.82
CA GLY A 5 15.76 -36.10 39.98
C GLY A 5 16.69 -35.23 39.14
N TYR A 6 16.43 -35.17 37.84
CA TYR A 6 16.97 -34.13 36.96
C TYR A 6 15.99 -32.96 36.94
N THR A 7 16.40 -31.84 37.53
CA THR A 7 15.70 -30.56 37.44
C THR A 7 16.01 -29.95 36.08
N ALA A 8 15.00 -29.86 35.21
CA ALA A 8 15.09 -29.11 33.96
C ALA A 8 15.06 -27.62 34.26
N LEU A 9 16.15 -26.91 33.95
CA LEU A 9 16.16 -25.44 33.89
C LEU A 9 15.46 -25.04 32.58
N ALA A 10 14.21 -24.61 32.70
CA ALA A 10 13.50 -23.94 31.62
C ALA A 10 14.13 -22.55 31.41
N THR A 11 14.85 -22.38 30.30
CA THR A 11 15.23 -21.06 29.79
C THR A 11 14.02 -20.46 29.07
N GLU A 12 13.40 -19.45 29.68
CA GLU A 12 12.38 -18.64 29.03
C GLU A 12 13.01 -17.72 27.97
N PRO A 13 12.41 -17.55 26.77
CA PRO A 13 12.87 -16.59 25.79
C PRO A 13 12.30 -15.19 26.08
N SER A 14 13.06 -14.42 26.85
CA SER A 14 12.81 -13.02 27.22
C SER A 14 13.06 -12.03 26.07
N PHE A 15 12.38 -12.12 24.91
CA PHE A 15 12.64 -11.18 23.80
C PHE A 15 11.41 -10.73 22.98
N LEU A 16 10.19 -10.86 23.52
CA LEU A 16 8.96 -10.36 22.89
C LEU A 16 8.53 -8.94 23.33
N TRP A 17 9.36 -8.22 24.09
CA TRP A 17 9.00 -6.93 24.70
C TRP A 17 9.62 -5.67 24.06
N ALA A 18 10.56 -5.80 23.11
CA ALA A 18 11.34 -4.65 22.63
C ALA A 18 10.75 -3.87 21.43
N PHE A 19 9.60 -4.25 20.87
CA PHE A 19 9.05 -3.60 19.65
C PHE A 19 7.62 -3.06 19.76
N ARG A 20 7.00 -3.05 20.95
CA ARG A 20 5.56 -2.72 21.11
C ARG A 20 5.22 -1.40 21.81
N SER A 21 6.16 -0.51 22.05
CA SER A 21 5.93 0.60 22.99
C SER A 21 5.80 2.01 22.40
N PHE A 22 5.42 2.20 21.13
CA PHE A 22 5.20 3.58 20.59
C PHE A 22 3.93 3.84 19.76
N ARG A 23 3.07 2.86 19.49
CA ARG A 23 1.91 3.06 18.58
C ARG A 23 0.53 3.15 19.26
N ALA A 24 0.47 3.57 20.53
CA ALA A 24 -0.80 3.66 21.27
C ALA A 24 -1.44 5.06 21.31
N ALA A 25 -0.81 6.10 20.74
CA ALA A 25 -1.22 7.49 20.98
C ALA A 25 -2.01 8.19 19.84
N PHE A 26 -2.26 7.56 18.68
CA PHE A 26 -2.79 8.31 17.51
C PHE A 26 -4.23 7.97 17.07
N LEU A 27 -4.93 7.03 17.71
CA LEU A 27 -6.26 6.56 17.26
C LEU A 27 -7.47 7.38 17.80
N ALA A 28 -7.25 8.55 18.40
CA ALA A 28 -8.32 9.28 19.10
C ALA A 28 -8.88 10.52 18.37
N ALA A 29 -8.58 10.76 17.08
CA ALA A 29 -9.12 11.93 16.40
C ALA A 29 -9.38 11.69 14.91
N ARG A 30 -10.65 11.44 14.56
CA ARG A 30 -11.38 12.13 13.46
C ARG A 30 -12.76 11.50 13.25
N SER A 31 -13.72 12.06 13.99
CA SER A 31 -15.15 12.02 13.65
C SER A 31 -15.50 13.31 12.91
N ALA A 32 -16.40 13.18 11.94
CA ALA A 32 -17.14 14.22 11.22
C ALA A 32 -16.35 15.04 10.17
N ASN A 33 -16.68 14.81 8.89
CA ASN A 33 -17.12 15.94 8.08
C ASN A 33 -18.20 15.53 7.08
N ARG A 34 -19.29 16.30 7.13
CA ARG A 34 -20.57 16.13 6.46
C ARG A 34 -20.54 16.96 5.18
N LEU A 35 -20.97 16.35 4.08
CA LEU A 35 -21.10 16.98 2.77
C LEU A 35 -22.04 18.21 2.86
N VAL A 36 -21.56 19.38 2.43
CA VAL A 36 -22.39 20.58 2.23
C VAL A 36 -22.76 20.64 0.74
N VAL A 37 -24.05 20.47 0.44
CA VAL A 37 -24.60 20.71 -0.90
C VAL A 37 -25.21 22.11 -0.90
N VAL A 38 -24.63 23.05 -1.64
CA VAL A 38 -25.21 24.37 -1.88
C VAL A 38 -26.04 24.30 -3.17
N LEU A 39 -27.36 24.41 -3.04
CA LEU A 39 -28.28 24.56 -4.18
C LEU A 39 -28.54 26.05 -4.41
N HIS A 40 -27.97 26.63 -5.47
CA HIS A 40 -28.37 27.94 -5.95
C HIS A 40 -29.60 27.80 -6.87
N ARG A 41 -30.68 28.50 -6.52
CA ARG A 41 -31.85 28.74 -7.36
C ARG A 41 -31.61 30.02 -8.16
N GLU A 42 -31.68 29.95 -9.48
CA GLU A 42 -31.84 31.14 -10.31
C GLU A 42 -33.17 31.13 -11.07
N VAL A 43 -33.80 32.30 -11.06
CA VAL A 43 -35.06 32.64 -11.73
C VAL A 43 -34.69 33.23 -13.10
N GLY A 44 -35.01 32.53 -14.18
CA GLY A 44 -34.75 33.00 -15.54
C GLY A 44 -35.90 33.82 -16.11
N VAL A 45 -35.62 35.07 -16.50
CA VAL A 45 -36.48 35.91 -17.35
C VAL A 45 -36.28 35.49 -18.81
N VAL A 46 -37.38 35.29 -19.55
CA VAL A 46 -37.38 34.87 -20.95
C VAL A 46 -37.17 36.08 -21.88
N VAL A 47 -36.15 36.03 -22.74
CA VAL A 47 -36.02 36.89 -23.92
C VAL A 47 -35.90 35.97 -25.16
N PRO A 48 -36.73 36.12 -26.20
CA PRO A 48 -36.75 35.19 -27.33
C PRO A 48 -35.80 35.64 -28.45
N GLY A 49 -35.02 34.68 -28.98
CA GLY A 49 -34.44 34.80 -30.33
C GLY A 49 -32.91 34.72 -30.41
N ALA A 50 -32.34 33.53 -30.20
CA ALA A 50 -31.12 33.08 -30.88
C ALA A 50 -30.93 31.57 -30.67
N GLY A 51 -30.43 30.90 -31.71
CA GLY A 51 -30.14 29.47 -31.89
C GLY A 51 -30.06 28.55 -30.66
N LYS A 52 -30.78 27.44 -30.73
CA LYS A 52 -30.67 26.28 -29.84
C LYS A 52 -29.29 25.61 -30.00
N TYR A 53 -28.34 25.98 -29.13
CA TYR A 53 -27.26 25.10 -28.69
C TYR A 53 -27.21 25.16 -27.17
N SER A 54 -28.02 24.32 -26.52
CA SER A 54 -27.95 24.07 -25.08
C SER A 54 -26.75 23.15 -24.82
N MET A 55 -25.56 23.74 -24.75
CA MET A 55 -24.42 23.11 -24.08
C MET A 55 -24.78 23.03 -22.60
N ARG A 56 -25.18 21.84 -22.12
CA ARG A 56 -25.12 21.56 -20.69
C ARG A 56 -23.65 21.68 -20.31
N GLN A 57 -23.34 22.65 -19.46
CA GLN A 57 -22.11 22.63 -18.67
C GLN A 57 -22.28 21.51 -17.63
N ASP A 58 -22.11 20.27 -18.07
CA ASP A 58 -21.90 19.17 -17.14
C ASP A 58 -20.54 19.44 -16.48
N ALA A 59 -20.54 19.48 -15.15
CA ALA A 59 -19.37 19.78 -14.33
C ALA A 59 -18.15 19.02 -14.87
N ALA A 60 -17.10 19.74 -15.27
CA ALA A 60 -15.84 19.14 -15.63
C ALA A 60 -15.37 18.28 -14.46
N VAL A 61 -15.46 16.95 -14.58
CA VAL A 61 -14.81 16.04 -13.65
C VAL A 61 -13.33 16.35 -13.78
N GLN A 62 -12.79 17.07 -12.81
CA GLN A 62 -11.40 17.47 -12.82
C GLN A 62 -10.58 16.19 -12.69
N PHE A 63 -9.92 15.79 -13.77
CA PHE A 63 -9.00 14.66 -13.75
C PHE A 63 -7.85 14.98 -12.81
N VAL A 64 -7.75 14.25 -11.70
CA VAL A 64 -6.63 14.34 -10.77
C VAL A 64 -5.76 13.10 -11.01
N PRO A 65 -4.51 13.26 -11.49
CA PRO A 65 -3.59 12.15 -11.68
C PRO A 65 -3.48 11.32 -10.39
N PRO A 66 -3.50 9.96 -10.45
CA PRO A 66 -3.48 9.11 -9.26
C PRO A 66 -2.33 9.40 -8.30
N ILE A 67 -1.20 9.87 -8.83
CA ILE A 67 -0.02 10.24 -8.05
C ILE A 67 -0.28 11.36 -7.03
N LEU A 68 -1.12 12.35 -7.37
CA LEU A 68 -1.43 13.45 -6.44
C LEU A 68 -2.26 12.94 -5.27
N SER A 69 -3.25 12.11 -5.55
CA SER A 69 -4.08 11.47 -4.53
C SER A 69 -3.29 10.49 -3.67
N LEU A 70 -2.25 9.84 -4.22
CA LEU A 70 -1.45 8.85 -3.48
C LEU A 70 -0.61 9.50 -2.38
N ARG A 71 -0.19 10.75 -2.58
CA ARG A 71 0.57 11.52 -1.59
C ARG A 71 -0.23 11.70 -0.29
N ASP A 72 -1.52 11.92 -0.42
CA ASP A 72 -2.44 12.21 0.69
C ASP A 72 -3.32 11.00 1.05
N ALA A 73 -3.04 9.83 0.47
CA ALA A 73 -3.82 8.62 0.69
C ALA A 73 -3.78 8.20 2.16
N THR A 74 -4.90 7.65 2.64
CA THR A 74 -4.96 7.06 3.98
C THR A 74 -3.98 5.89 4.04
N ARG A 75 -3.15 5.88 5.09
CA ARG A 75 -2.22 4.78 5.35
C ARG A 75 -2.90 3.71 6.21
N HIS A 76 -2.62 2.46 5.87
CA HIS A 76 -3.11 1.26 6.53
C HIS A 76 -1.93 0.37 6.92
N ALA A 77 -1.98 -0.20 8.12
CA ALA A 77 -0.92 -1.07 8.58
C ALA A 77 -0.99 -2.46 7.96
N PHE A 78 0.16 -3.05 7.63
CA PHE A 78 0.19 -4.44 7.19
C PHE A 78 -0.23 -5.42 8.30
N CYS A 79 -0.05 -5.07 9.59
CA CYS A 79 -0.57 -5.90 10.69
C CYS A 79 -2.10 -6.04 10.68
N ASP A 80 -2.80 -5.11 10.04
CA ASP A 80 -4.27 -5.10 9.95
C ASP A 80 -4.76 -5.83 8.67
N TRP A 81 -3.84 -6.46 7.92
CA TRP A 81 -4.21 -7.18 6.70
C TRP A 81 -5.10 -8.41 7.00
N PRO A 82 -6.22 -8.63 6.27
CA PRO A 82 -6.70 -7.85 5.14
C PRO A 82 -7.45 -6.57 5.54
N VAL A 83 -7.22 -5.50 4.77
CA VAL A 83 -7.85 -4.19 4.97
C VAL A 83 -9.08 -4.06 4.07
N SER A 84 -10.25 -3.81 4.66
CA SER A 84 -11.54 -3.74 3.93
C SER A 84 -11.65 -2.58 2.94
N ALA A 85 -10.87 -1.52 3.14
CA ALA A 85 -10.80 -0.39 2.21
C ALA A 85 -10.17 -0.77 0.86
N VAL A 86 -9.35 -1.84 0.82
CA VAL A 86 -8.70 -2.28 -0.43
C VAL A 86 -9.76 -2.94 -1.32
N PRO A 87 -10.01 -2.41 -2.53
CA PRO A 87 -11.03 -2.95 -3.42
C PRO A 87 -10.66 -4.35 -3.90
N ASP A 88 -11.63 -5.25 -3.95
CA ASP A 88 -11.40 -6.62 -4.44
C ASP A 88 -10.88 -6.62 -5.88
N VAL A 89 -11.32 -5.68 -6.73
CA VAL A 89 -10.92 -5.54 -8.14
C VAL A 89 -10.60 -4.08 -8.46
N ALA A 90 -9.31 -3.79 -8.65
CA ALA A 90 -8.85 -2.49 -9.13
C ALA A 90 -7.46 -2.56 -9.76
N ALA A 91 -7.25 -1.81 -10.85
CA ALA A 91 -5.92 -1.35 -11.21
C ALA A 91 -5.56 -0.16 -10.33
N GLY A 92 -4.28 0.07 -10.10
CA GLY A 92 -3.88 1.21 -9.28
C GLY A 92 -2.43 1.20 -8.85
N VAL A 93 -2.06 2.28 -8.20
CA VAL A 93 -0.73 2.52 -7.65
C VAL A 93 -0.80 2.50 -6.12
N TYR A 94 0.26 2.01 -5.49
CA TYR A 94 0.41 1.99 -4.05
C TYR A 94 1.82 2.36 -3.65
N ALA A 95 1.95 2.85 -2.42
CA ALA A 95 3.22 3.14 -1.79
C ALA A 95 3.24 2.51 -0.39
N ILE A 96 4.45 2.17 0.05
CA ILE A 96 4.73 1.49 1.31
C ILE A 96 5.74 2.32 2.06
N TRP A 97 5.47 2.54 3.34
CA TRP A 97 6.27 3.37 4.23
C TRP A 97 6.68 2.60 5.47
N ASP A 98 7.82 2.99 6.02
CA ASP A 98 8.23 2.74 7.39
C ASP A 98 8.26 4.10 8.07
N ASN A 99 7.27 4.38 8.92
CA ASN A 99 7.02 5.72 9.45
C ASN A 99 6.95 6.78 8.32
N ASP A 100 7.87 7.74 8.28
CA ASP A 100 7.93 8.79 7.24
C ASP A 100 8.82 8.43 6.05
N GLN A 101 9.56 7.32 6.11
CA GLN A 101 10.43 6.89 5.03
C GLN A 101 9.63 6.14 3.96
N LEU A 102 9.72 6.59 2.71
CA LEU A 102 9.15 5.86 1.58
C LEU A 102 10.04 4.64 1.27
N ILE A 103 9.48 3.45 1.45
CA ILE A 103 10.22 2.19 1.30
C ILE A 103 10.10 1.67 -0.13
N TYR A 104 8.88 1.60 -0.64
CA TYR A 104 8.60 0.98 -1.94
C TYR A 104 7.37 1.59 -2.59
N VAL A 105 7.36 1.64 -3.92
CA VAL A 105 6.19 2.04 -4.73
C VAL A 105 5.91 0.94 -5.73
N GLY A 106 4.64 0.57 -5.91
CA GLY A 106 4.27 -0.39 -6.94
C GLY A 106 2.97 -0.03 -7.64
N MET A 107 2.77 -0.58 -8.82
CA MET A 107 1.47 -0.66 -9.46
C MET A 107 0.92 -2.09 -9.50
N SER A 108 -0.38 -2.20 -9.78
CA SER A 108 -1.05 -3.44 -10.06
C SER A 108 -2.05 -3.27 -11.21
N GLY A 109 -2.33 -4.36 -11.92
CA GLY A 109 -3.23 -4.31 -13.08
C GLY A 109 -2.59 -3.75 -14.34
N ARG A 110 -1.29 -3.95 -14.59
CA ARG A 110 -0.56 -3.43 -15.78
C ARG A 110 -1.27 -3.60 -17.12
N GLY A 111 -1.97 -4.71 -17.33
CA GLY A 111 -2.74 -5.00 -18.55
C GLY A 111 -4.25 -4.79 -18.40
N ALA A 112 -4.68 -4.13 -17.34
CA ALA A 112 -6.08 -3.89 -17.07
C ALA A 112 -6.61 -2.75 -17.93
N THR A 113 -7.71 -3.03 -18.62
CA THR A 113 -8.59 -2.03 -19.23
C THR A 113 -9.84 -1.89 -18.36
N SER A 114 -10.59 -0.80 -18.52
CA SER A 114 -11.86 -0.63 -17.80
C SER A 114 -12.84 -1.78 -18.05
N SER A 115 -12.87 -2.32 -19.28
CA SER A 115 -13.69 -3.50 -19.63
C SER A 115 -13.23 -4.78 -18.92
N LEU A 116 -11.91 -4.99 -18.76
CA LEU A 116 -11.39 -6.13 -18.03
C LEU A 116 -11.69 -6.04 -16.53
N LEU A 117 -11.56 -4.85 -15.94
CA LEU A 117 -11.90 -4.61 -14.54
C LEU A 117 -13.37 -4.92 -14.28
N GLU A 118 -14.26 -4.46 -15.17
CA GLU A 118 -15.69 -4.75 -15.06
C GLU A 118 -15.99 -6.25 -15.16
N ALA A 119 -15.40 -6.93 -16.15
CA ALA A 119 -15.53 -8.39 -16.28
C ALA A 119 -15.08 -9.13 -15.01
N LYS A 120 -13.97 -8.69 -14.39
CA LYS A 120 -13.45 -9.30 -13.15
C LYS A 120 -14.37 -9.07 -11.94
N ARG A 121 -15.01 -7.91 -11.85
CA ARG A 121 -16.03 -7.62 -10.82
C ARG A 121 -17.23 -8.55 -10.98
N LEU A 122 -17.72 -8.73 -12.20
CA LEU A 122 -18.82 -9.65 -12.49
C LEU A 122 -18.48 -11.11 -12.20
N GLU A 123 -17.23 -11.53 -12.42
CA GLU A 123 -16.73 -12.85 -12.03
C GLU A 123 -16.65 -13.04 -10.50
N GLY A 124 -16.71 -11.96 -9.71
CA GLY A 124 -16.51 -11.99 -8.25
C GLY A 124 -15.09 -12.40 -7.84
N LYS A 125 -14.10 -12.24 -8.73
CA LYS A 125 -12.71 -12.65 -8.47
C LYS A 125 -11.84 -11.46 -8.15
N ARG A 126 -11.10 -11.56 -7.05
CA ARG A 126 -10.08 -10.58 -6.68
C ARG A 126 -9.02 -10.40 -7.76
N PHE A 127 -8.66 -9.16 -8.05
CA PHE A 127 -7.70 -8.80 -9.08
C PHE A 127 -7.01 -7.46 -8.79
N GLY A 128 -5.75 -7.34 -9.20
CA GLY A 128 -4.99 -6.09 -9.09
C GLY A 128 -4.61 -5.76 -7.64
N LEU A 129 -5.01 -4.59 -7.12
CA LEU A 129 -4.50 -4.03 -5.86
C LEU A 129 -4.62 -5.03 -4.70
N PHE A 130 -5.79 -5.63 -4.49
CA PHE A 130 -5.98 -6.61 -3.42
C PHE A 130 -4.99 -7.77 -3.54
N THR A 131 -4.91 -8.41 -4.71
CA THR A 131 -4.04 -9.58 -4.90
C THR A 131 -2.56 -9.22 -4.76
N ARG A 132 -2.17 -8.02 -5.17
CA ARG A 132 -0.77 -7.57 -5.09
C ARG A 132 -0.37 -7.26 -3.65
N LEU A 133 -1.20 -6.52 -2.92
CA LEU A 133 -0.95 -6.22 -1.50
C LEU A 133 -1.06 -7.48 -0.63
N ALA A 134 -1.93 -8.44 -0.97
CA ALA A 134 -1.98 -9.75 -0.32
C ALA A 134 -0.66 -10.52 -0.49
N SER A 135 -0.06 -10.45 -1.68
CA SER A 135 1.23 -11.06 -1.96
C SER A 135 2.32 -10.47 -1.06
N HIS A 136 2.36 -9.14 -0.92
CA HIS A 136 3.27 -8.44 -0.02
C HIS A 136 3.05 -8.85 1.44
N ALA A 137 1.80 -8.81 1.90
CA ALA A 137 1.41 -9.18 3.26
C ALA A 137 1.74 -10.65 3.60
N SER A 138 1.94 -11.52 2.62
CA SER A 138 2.33 -12.91 2.85
C SER A 138 3.79 -13.07 3.29
N GLY A 139 4.66 -12.10 2.97
CA GLY A 139 6.12 -12.18 3.17
C GLY A 139 6.84 -13.20 2.29
N ARG A 140 6.13 -13.87 1.37
CA ARG A 140 6.72 -14.87 0.47
C ARG A 140 7.61 -14.19 -0.56
N ARG A 141 8.85 -14.63 -0.67
CA ARG A 141 9.82 -14.08 -1.65
C ARG A 141 9.56 -14.56 -3.08
N SER A 142 9.11 -15.80 -3.24
CA SER A 142 8.82 -16.37 -4.57
C SER A 142 7.65 -15.64 -5.24
N GLY A 143 7.90 -15.05 -6.40
CA GLY A 143 6.90 -14.30 -7.19
C GLY A 143 6.65 -12.86 -6.73
N ASP A 144 7.36 -12.38 -5.71
CA ASP A 144 7.16 -11.05 -5.16
C ASP A 144 8.47 -10.29 -4.94
N GLN A 145 8.77 -9.41 -5.88
CA GLN A 145 9.97 -8.57 -5.86
C GLN A 145 10.06 -7.66 -4.63
N PHE A 146 8.93 -7.18 -4.10
CA PHE A 146 8.95 -6.36 -2.89
C PHE A 146 9.45 -7.20 -1.69
N CYS A 147 8.90 -8.41 -1.51
CA CYS A 147 9.34 -9.31 -0.45
C CYS A 147 10.81 -9.72 -0.59
N VAL A 148 11.32 -9.87 -1.83
CA VAL A 148 12.75 -10.09 -2.07
C VAL A 148 13.59 -8.91 -1.58
N TYR A 149 13.20 -7.67 -1.91
CA TYR A 149 13.93 -6.48 -1.47
C TYR A 149 13.89 -6.28 0.05
N VAL A 150 12.73 -6.51 0.68
CA VAL A 150 12.60 -6.49 2.14
C VAL A 150 13.52 -7.54 2.75
N ALA A 151 13.53 -8.76 2.21
CA ALA A 151 14.39 -9.83 2.70
C ALA A 151 15.87 -9.43 2.64
N ASP A 152 16.35 -9.00 1.48
CA ASP A 152 17.78 -8.79 1.25
C ASP A 152 18.32 -7.52 1.93
N GLN A 153 17.53 -6.45 1.97
CA GLN A 153 18.00 -5.13 2.45
C GLN A 153 17.54 -4.79 3.86
N LEU A 154 16.40 -5.32 4.32
CA LEU A 154 15.82 -4.96 5.61
C LEU A 154 15.89 -6.11 6.63
N VAL A 155 15.75 -7.37 6.22
CA VAL A 155 15.77 -8.48 7.18
C VAL A 155 17.14 -9.13 7.28
N LEU A 156 17.77 -9.47 6.16
CA LEU A 156 19.06 -10.18 6.12
C LEU A 156 20.16 -9.51 6.96
N PRO A 157 20.35 -8.17 6.92
CA PRO A 157 21.38 -7.51 7.72
C PRO A 157 21.14 -7.55 9.23
N ARG A 158 19.95 -7.95 9.67
CA ARG A 158 19.52 -7.97 11.08
C ARG A 158 19.41 -9.38 11.65
N LEU A 159 19.69 -10.42 10.86
CA LEU A 159 19.62 -11.80 11.35
C LEU A 159 20.72 -12.07 12.38
N SER A 160 20.35 -12.73 13.47
CA SER A 160 21.32 -13.27 14.42
C SER A 160 21.97 -14.55 13.88
N ALA A 161 23.13 -14.93 14.45
CA ALA A 161 23.77 -16.20 14.14
C ALA A 161 22.84 -17.39 14.36
N ASP A 162 22.10 -17.40 15.49
CA ASP A 162 21.13 -18.46 15.82
C ASP A 162 20.00 -18.56 14.78
N GLN A 163 19.51 -17.41 14.27
CA GLN A 163 18.50 -17.40 13.23
C GLN A 163 19.05 -17.94 11.90
N ILE A 164 20.28 -17.60 11.53
CA ILE A 164 20.95 -18.11 10.34
C ILE A 164 21.11 -19.64 10.45
N ASP A 165 21.56 -20.13 11.59
CA ASP A 165 21.71 -21.56 11.87
C ASP A 165 20.36 -22.28 11.80
N ALA A 166 19.32 -21.74 12.44
CA ALA A 166 17.96 -22.31 12.39
C ALA A 166 17.40 -22.34 10.96
N ILE A 167 17.68 -21.30 10.14
CA ILE A 167 17.30 -21.29 8.72
C ILE A 167 18.04 -22.39 7.95
N SER A 168 19.34 -22.57 8.19
CA SER A 168 20.14 -23.61 7.52
C SER A 168 19.62 -25.02 7.82
N ARG A 169 19.13 -25.24 9.04
CA ARG A 169 18.51 -26.50 9.50
C ARG A 169 17.04 -26.64 9.12
N ARG A 170 16.44 -25.62 8.49
CA ARG A 170 15.02 -25.54 8.12
C ARG A 170 14.06 -25.54 9.32
N GLU A 171 14.55 -25.18 10.49
CA GLU A 171 13.75 -25.00 11.71
C GLU A 171 13.04 -23.63 11.72
N LEU A 172 13.63 -22.65 11.04
CA LEU A 172 13.07 -21.32 10.82
C LEU A 172 12.97 -21.03 9.31
N ARG A 173 11.82 -20.52 8.87
CA ARG A 173 11.65 -20.10 7.47
C ARG A 173 11.98 -18.62 7.35
N PHE A 174 12.91 -18.26 6.46
CA PHE A 174 13.28 -16.86 6.24
C PHE A 174 12.07 -15.99 5.84
N ASP A 175 11.16 -16.52 5.02
CA ASP A 175 9.91 -15.85 4.62
C ASP A 175 9.01 -15.48 5.83
N ASN A 176 9.10 -16.21 6.95
CA ASN A 176 8.36 -15.85 8.17
C ASN A 176 8.92 -14.56 8.79
N LEU A 177 10.24 -14.39 8.80
CA LEU A 177 10.88 -13.17 9.30
C LEU A 177 10.60 -11.97 8.39
N VAL A 178 10.51 -12.20 7.08
CA VAL A 178 10.07 -11.18 6.11
C VAL A 178 8.64 -10.75 6.40
N LYS A 179 7.72 -11.71 6.58
CA LYS A 179 6.33 -11.41 6.96
C LYS A 179 6.27 -10.62 8.27
N GLU A 180 7.00 -11.06 9.29
CA GLU A 180 7.04 -10.40 10.59
C GLU A 180 7.54 -8.96 10.49
N TYR A 181 8.60 -8.71 9.72
CA TYR A 181 9.09 -7.36 9.46
C TYR A 181 8.03 -6.48 8.80
N ILE A 182 7.40 -6.98 7.72
CA ILE A 182 6.37 -6.24 6.98
C ILE A 182 5.20 -5.87 7.91
N HIS A 183 4.69 -6.83 8.67
CA HIS A 183 3.53 -6.61 9.55
C HIS A 183 3.86 -5.70 10.73
N SER A 184 5.08 -5.74 11.25
CA SER A 184 5.44 -4.98 12.45
C SER A 184 5.83 -3.53 12.18
N ASN A 185 6.33 -3.23 10.97
CA ASN A 185 6.96 -1.94 10.69
C ASN A 185 6.29 -1.15 9.56
N LEU A 186 5.60 -1.83 8.63
CA LEU A 186 5.23 -1.20 7.38
C LEU A 186 3.74 -0.85 7.31
N ASP A 187 3.48 0.34 6.78
CA ASP A 187 2.16 0.82 6.39
C ASP A 187 2.12 1.00 4.87
N PHE A 188 0.93 0.91 4.27
CA PHE A 188 0.72 1.16 2.85
C PHE A 188 -0.48 2.05 2.60
N GLY A 189 -0.47 2.69 1.44
CA GLY A 189 -1.54 3.54 0.93
C GLY A 189 -1.67 3.29 -0.56
N PHE A 190 -2.87 3.48 -1.11
CA PHE A 190 -3.16 3.13 -2.49
C PHE A 190 -4.18 4.09 -3.09
N VAL A 191 -4.18 4.16 -4.42
CA VAL A 191 -5.15 4.89 -5.22
C VAL A 191 -5.52 4.03 -6.43
N GLU A 192 -6.81 3.93 -6.70
CA GLU A 192 -7.33 3.28 -7.90
C GLU A 192 -7.00 4.11 -9.14
N ALA A 193 -6.71 3.44 -10.24
CA ALA A 193 -6.54 4.04 -11.55
C ALA A 193 -7.58 3.47 -12.51
N ASP A 194 -7.94 4.26 -13.54
CA ASP A 194 -8.93 3.85 -14.53
C ASP A 194 -8.48 2.62 -15.34
N ASP A 195 -7.17 2.48 -15.52
CA ASP A 195 -6.52 1.38 -16.22
C ASP A 195 -5.07 1.14 -15.75
N GLY A 196 -4.43 0.13 -16.35
CA GLY A 196 -3.07 -0.26 -16.06
C GLY A 196 -1.99 0.70 -16.56
N GLU A 197 -2.29 1.54 -17.56
CA GLU A 197 -1.36 2.52 -18.11
C GLU A 197 -1.24 3.71 -17.16
N MET A 198 -2.37 4.26 -16.70
CA MET A 198 -2.39 5.30 -15.68
C MET A 198 -1.74 4.85 -14.37
N ALA A 199 -1.97 3.59 -13.96
CA ALA A 199 -1.31 3.02 -12.78
C ALA A 199 0.21 2.95 -12.94
N ARG A 200 0.68 2.63 -14.16
CA ARG A 200 2.11 2.58 -14.48
C ARG A 200 2.75 3.95 -14.48
N ASP A 201 2.11 4.94 -15.08
CA ASP A 201 2.65 6.30 -15.14
C ASP A 201 2.76 6.90 -13.74
N ALA A 202 1.74 6.70 -12.90
CA ALA A 202 1.78 7.11 -11.50
C ALA A 202 2.88 6.39 -10.69
N GLU A 203 3.12 5.10 -10.94
CA GLU A 203 4.26 4.36 -10.34
C GLU A 203 5.60 4.96 -10.77
N ASP A 204 5.78 5.25 -12.06
CA ASP A 204 7.02 5.83 -12.59
C ASP A 204 7.30 7.21 -11.98
N ASP A 205 6.27 8.06 -11.86
CA ASP A 205 6.35 9.38 -11.23
C ASP A 205 6.71 9.27 -9.74
N ALA A 206 6.01 8.41 -8.98
CA ALA A 206 6.31 8.19 -7.57
C ALA A 206 7.73 7.67 -7.36
N ARG A 207 8.19 6.72 -8.19
CA ARG A 207 9.57 6.20 -8.13
C ARG A 207 10.64 7.24 -8.46
N SER A 208 10.27 8.30 -9.20
CA SER A 208 11.13 9.44 -9.53
C SER A 208 11.24 10.48 -8.42
N GLY A 209 10.38 10.41 -7.42
CA GLY A 209 10.38 11.31 -6.27
C GLY A 209 9.18 12.24 -6.19
N ALA A 210 8.15 12.06 -7.02
CA ALA A 210 6.96 12.93 -7.01
C ALA A 210 6.21 12.94 -5.66
N LEU A 211 6.41 11.92 -4.81
CA LEU A 211 5.90 11.88 -3.44
C LEU A 211 6.76 12.66 -2.42
N GLY A 212 7.70 13.49 -2.90
CA GLY A 212 8.62 14.30 -2.09
C GLY A 212 9.93 13.59 -1.71
N GLN A 213 10.03 12.29 -1.97
CA GLN A 213 11.23 11.48 -1.75
C GLN A 213 11.23 10.28 -2.71
N LYS A 214 12.40 9.75 -3.03
CA LYS A 214 12.52 8.49 -3.79
C LYS A 214 12.35 7.29 -2.85
N PRO A 215 11.70 6.19 -3.28
CA PRO A 215 11.59 5.00 -2.46
C PRO A 215 12.98 4.40 -2.22
N LEU A 216 13.21 3.88 -1.01
CA LEU A 216 14.46 3.24 -0.63
C LEU A 216 14.79 2.03 -1.52
N LEU A 217 13.82 1.15 -1.74
CA LEU A 217 14.06 -0.17 -2.34
C LEU A 217 13.99 -0.19 -3.86
N ASN A 218 13.23 0.72 -4.48
CA ASN A 218 13.02 0.70 -5.94
C ASN A 218 13.02 2.08 -6.63
N PRO A 219 13.99 2.97 -6.34
CA PRO A 219 14.04 4.27 -6.98
C PRO A 219 14.23 4.14 -8.49
N THR A 220 13.68 5.06 -9.27
CA THR A 220 14.08 5.18 -10.68
C THR A 220 15.35 6.00 -10.80
N LYS A 221 16.16 5.64 -11.79
CA LYS A 221 17.37 6.40 -12.16
C LYS A 221 17.04 7.72 -12.85
N ARG A 222 15.82 7.88 -13.38
CA ARG A 222 15.35 9.15 -13.96
C ARG A 222 15.32 10.23 -12.86
N THR A 223 16.00 11.34 -13.11
CA THR A 223 15.89 12.58 -12.35
C THR A 223 14.83 13.45 -13.00
N VAL A 224 13.78 13.82 -12.26
CA VAL A 224 12.88 14.89 -12.71
C VAL A 224 13.67 16.19 -12.63
N PRO A 225 13.73 17.01 -13.68
CA PRO A 225 14.34 18.33 -13.59
C PRO A 225 13.58 19.13 -12.53
N THR A 226 14.26 19.56 -11.48
CA THR A 226 13.71 20.57 -10.56
C THR A 226 13.41 21.80 -11.39
N GLN A 227 12.14 22.15 -11.55
CA GLN A 227 11.79 23.47 -12.07
C GLN A 227 12.21 24.48 -11.00
N VAL A 228 13.24 25.25 -11.34
CA VAL A 228 13.77 26.38 -10.58
C VAL A 228 12.98 27.62 -10.94
#